data_AF-A0AAD7FZ54-F1
#
_entry.id   AF-A0AAD7FZ54-F1
#
_cell.length_a   1.000
_cell.length_b   1.000
_cell.length_c   1.000
_cell.angle_alpha   90.00
_cell.angle_beta   90.00
_cell.angle_gamma   90.00
#
_symmetry.space_group_name_H-M   'P 1'
#
loop_
_entity.id
_entity.type
_entity.pdbx_description
1 polymer ?
#
loop_
_entity_poly.entity_id
_entity_poly.type
_entity_poly.pdbx_seq_one_letter_code
_entity_poly.pdbx_strand_id
1 'polypeptide(L)'
;MNSLYTSGVRQASSLQADLERLRNGENSAALLGQISASLAAMNRTIDDYDSMAKREIIKAKQEKAQMRVQKFRTDYTELRTQFEQLKAKAAAEHAAAERADLITGASTSSSASDARRRFQTTPAESTLHPGLRPQGDQHAESPFRGPSPQPGFGTTREQHALHEHTFIQNTESKLDEFLAQGREVLDNLRDQRNILKGTHRRLLDAANTLGLSRDVIGWIERRSTQDWYIFLAGAAFTLFCFYLIWRYFG
;
A
#
# COMPACT_ATOMS: atom_id res chain seq x y z
N MET A 1 17.35 19.86 12.69
CA MET A 1 16.11 19.55 13.42
C MET A 1 14.96 20.50 13.10
N ASN A 2 15.05 21.81 13.33
CA ASN A 2 13.90 22.70 13.09
C ASN A 2 13.37 22.70 11.63
N SER A 3 14.25 22.60 10.63
CA SER A 3 13.86 22.48 9.22
C SER A 3 13.08 21.19 8.90
N LEU A 4 13.49 20.06 9.47
CA LEU A 4 12.77 18.80 9.32
C LEU A 4 11.40 18.85 10.01
N TYR A 5 11.33 19.48 11.18
CA TYR A 5 10.06 19.68 11.88
C TYR A 5 9.08 20.52 11.04
N THR A 6 9.54 21.65 10.48
CA THR A 6 8.68 22.48 9.62
C THR A 6 8.28 21.77 8.33
N SER A 7 9.20 20.98 7.73
CA SER A 7 8.87 20.13 6.59
C SER A 7 7.82 19.07 6.94
N GLY A 8 7.95 18.39 8.08
CA GLY A 8 6.99 17.38 8.54
C GLY A 8 5.60 17.96 8.79
N VAL A 9 5.52 19.14 9.41
CA VAL A 9 4.25 19.86 9.61
C VAL A 9 3.60 20.22 8.27
N ARG A 10 4.38 20.71 7.29
CA ARG A 10 3.86 21.02 5.94
C ARG A 10 3.35 19.76 5.23
N GLN A 11 4.10 18.66 5.29
CA GLN A 11 3.71 17.38 4.71
C GLN A 11 2.43 16.83 5.34
N ALA A 12 2.28 16.94 6.67
CA ALA A 12 1.05 16.53 7.36
C ALA A 12 -0.15 17.40 6.92
N SER A 13 0.04 18.72 6.80
CA SER A 13 -1.02 19.63 6.35
C SER A 13 -1.42 19.39 4.89
N SER A 14 -0.47 19.10 4.00
CA SER A 14 -0.78 18.75 2.61
C SER A 14 -1.51 17.40 2.52
N LEU A 15 -1.11 16.42 3.32
CA LEU A 15 -1.78 15.12 3.41
C LEU A 15 -3.23 15.25 3.89
N GLN A 16 -3.49 16.10 4.87
CA GLN A 16 -4.85 16.40 5.33
C GLN A 16 -5.70 17.01 4.22
N ALA A 17 -5.14 17.98 3.47
CA ALA A 17 -5.85 18.60 2.34
C ALA A 17 -6.15 17.58 1.23
N ASP A 18 -5.20 16.70 0.90
CA ASP A 18 -5.38 15.66 -0.12
C ASP A 18 -6.41 14.61 0.34
N LEU A 19 -6.42 14.21 1.62
CA LEU A 19 -7.45 13.34 2.19
C LEU A 19 -8.84 13.99 2.21
N GLU A 20 -8.91 15.30 2.41
CA GLU A 20 -10.16 16.04 2.35
C GLU A 20 -10.73 16.09 0.93
N ARG A 21 -9.88 16.23 -0.09
CA ARG A 21 -10.27 16.07 -1.51
C ARG A 21 -10.82 14.69 -1.79
N LEU A 22 -10.13 13.65 -1.31
CA LEU A 22 -10.58 12.26 -1.43
C LEU A 22 -11.95 12.04 -0.75
N ARG A 23 -12.13 12.60 0.45
CA ARG A 23 -13.40 12.55 1.20
C ARG A 23 -14.54 13.25 0.47
N ASN A 24 -14.26 14.31 -0.27
CA ASN A 24 -15.24 15.05 -1.05
C ASN A 24 -15.66 14.33 -2.34
N GLY A 25 -15.15 13.11 -2.60
CA GLY A 25 -15.53 12.26 -3.72
C GLY A 25 -14.57 12.32 -4.91
N GLU A 26 -13.45 13.04 -4.80
CA GLU A 26 -12.42 13.08 -5.84
C GLU A 26 -11.55 11.80 -5.80
N ASN A 27 -12.14 10.67 -6.19
CA ASN A 27 -11.48 9.36 -6.19
C ASN A 27 -10.61 9.14 -7.44
N SER A 28 -9.74 10.09 -7.77
CA SER A 28 -8.87 9.95 -8.94
C SER A 28 -7.68 9.02 -8.64
N ALA A 29 -7.32 8.17 -9.59
CA ALA A 29 -6.17 7.27 -9.46
C ALA A 29 -4.85 8.04 -9.22
N ALA A 30 -4.74 9.24 -9.80
CA ALA A 30 -3.64 10.17 -9.59
C ALA A 30 -3.57 10.68 -8.15
N LEU A 31 -4.71 11.11 -7.56
CA LEU A 31 -4.75 11.57 -6.17
C LEU A 31 -4.41 10.44 -5.19
N LEU A 32 -4.91 9.23 -5.43
CA LEU A 32 -4.57 8.04 -4.62
C LEU A 32 -3.07 7.74 -4.67
N GLY A 33 -2.44 7.86 -5.85
CA GLY A 33 -1.00 7.73 -6.02
C GLY A 33 -0.22 8.82 -5.30
N GLN A 34 -0.65 10.07 -5.44
CA GLN A 34 -0.05 11.22 -4.76
C GLN A 34 -0.09 11.09 -3.24
N ILE A 35 -1.24 10.70 -2.65
CA ILE A 35 -1.39 10.48 -1.21
C ILE A 35 -0.49 9.33 -0.73
N SER A 36 -0.42 8.25 -1.50
CA SER A 36 0.46 7.12 -1.18
C SER A 36 1.95 7.53 -1.18
N ALA A 37 2.36 8.34 -2.16
CA ALA A 37 3.72 8.85 -2.26
C ALA A 37 4.04 9.84 -1.11
N SER A 38 3.12 10.75 -0.78
CA SER A 38 3.31 11.72 0.30
C SER A 38 3.30 11.07 1.69
N LEU A 39 2.53 10.00 1.91
CA LEU A 39 2.62 9.15 3.10
C LEU A 39 4.00 8.49 3.23
N ALA A 40 4.54 7.95 2.14
CA ALA A 40 5.87 7.35 2.15
C ALA A 40 6.97 8.41 2.44
N ALA A 41 6.85 9.59 1.85
CA ALA A 41 7.74 10.71 2.11
C ALA A 41 7.67 11.20 3.56
N MET A 42 6.47 11.29 4.15
CA MET A 42 6.27 11.65 5.56
C MET A 42 6.88 10.60 6.50
N ASN A 43 6.70 9.31 6.22
CA ASN A 43 7.31 8.26 7.03
C ASN A 43 8.85 8.38 7.04
N ARG A 44 9.44 8.72 5.89
CA ARG A 44 10.88 8.98 5.79
C ARG A 44 11.31 10.20 6.60
N THR A 45 10.58 11.31 6.55
CA THR A 45 10.95 12.51 7.33
C THR A 45 10.83 12.27 8.83
N ILE A 46 9.88 11.44 9.27
CA ILE A 46 9.77 10.99 10.67
C ILE A 46 10.99 10.18 11.09
N ASP A 47 11.43 9.22 10.27
CA ASP A 47 12.61 8.40 10.56
C ASP A 47 13.90 9.24 10.58
N ASP A 48 14.04 10.18 9.64
CA ASP A 48 15.16 11.13 9.62
C ASP A 48 15.13 12.02 10.87
N TYR A 49 13.96 12.49 11.31
CA TYR A 49 13.80 13.30 12.52
C TYR A 49 14.08 12.50 13.80
N ASP A 50 13.64 11.25 13.89
CA ASP A 50 13.93 10.32 15.00
C ASP A 50 15.44 10.04 15.11
N SER A 51 16.12 9.85 13.97
CA SER A 51 17.57 9.68 13.95
C SER A 51 18.32 10.92 14.47
N MET A 52 17.85 12.13 14.13
CA MET A 52 18.42 13.37 14.67
C MET A 52 18.12 13.55 16.16
N ALA A 53 16.92 13.21 16.60
CA ALA A 53 16.52 13.28 18.01
C ALA A 53 17.40 12.40 18.89
N LYS A 54 17.71 11.17 18.45
CA LYS A 54 18.60 10.24 19.16
C LYS A 54 20.04 10.74 19.25
N ARG A 55 20.51 11.49 18.24
CA ARG A 55 21.87 12.06 18.17
C ARG A 55 22.02 13.38 18.94
N GLU A 56 20.92 13.98 19.41
CA GLU A 56 20.98 15.22 20.16
C GLU A 56 21.59 15.00 21.55
N ILE A 57 22.67 15.73 21.85
CA ILE A 57 23.46 15.59 23.08
C ILE A 57 22.76 16.28 24.27
N ILE A 58 21.99 17.34 24.00
CA ILE A 58 21.30 18.10 25.04
C ILE A 58 20.01 17.38 25.41
N LYS A 59 19.98 16.74 26.60
CA LYS A 59 18.85 15.93 27.09
C LYS A 59 17.49 16.63 27.01
N ALA A 60 17.41 17.91 27.41
CA ALA A 60 16.17 18.68 27.33
C ALA A 60 15.67 18.94 25.88
N LYS A 61 16.59 19.06 24.90
CA LYS A 61 16.23 19.17 23.48
C LYS A 61 15.86 17.81 22.89
N GLN A 62 16.57 16.76 23.31
CA GLN A 62 16.29 15.38 22.94
C GLN A 62 14.87 14.96 23.36
N GLU A 63 14.48 15.22 24.61
CA GLU A 63 13.14 14.92 25.11
C GLU A 63 12.04 15.65 24.32
N LYS A 64 12.23 16.95 24.03
CA LYS A 64 11.32 17.71 23.16
C LYS A 64 11.25 17.16 21.74
N ALA A 65 12.39 16.74 21.18
CA ALA A 65 12.44 16.14 19.85
C ALA A 65 11.74 14.77 19.84
N GLN A 66 11.92 13.93 20.87
CA GLN A 66 11.25 12.65 21.00
C GLN A 66 9.72 12.80 21.14
N MET A 67 9.24 13.78 21.92
CA MET A 67 7.80 14.08 21.97
C MET A 67 7.24 14.46 20.59
N ARG A 68 7.98 15.25 19.80
CA ARG A 68 7.58 15.61 18.43
C ARG A 68 7.58 14.40 17.50
N VAL A 69 8.56 13.49 17.61
CA VAL A 69 8.58 12.22 16.86
C VAL A 69 7.35 11.38 17.20
N GLN A 70 7.02 11.22 18.48
CA GLN A 70 5.84 10.48 18.91
C GLN A 70 4.56 11.09 18.32
N LYS A 71 4.42 12.42 18.40
CA LYS A 71 3.29 13.11 17.78
C LYS A 71 3.21 12.81 16.28
N PHE A 72 4.30 12.97 15.54
CA PHE A 72 4.27 12.67 14.10
C PHE A 72 3.97 11.21 13.77
N ARG A 73 4.40 10.26 14.61
CA ARG A 73 4.03 8.84 14.45
C ARG A 73 2.54 8.61 14.65
N THR A 74 1.96 9.21 15.68
CA THR A 74 0.50 9.15 15.91
C THR A 74 -0.25 9.77 14.72
N ASP A 75 0.13 10.98 14.31
CA ASP A 75 -0.48 11.70 13.17
C ASP A 75 -0.36 10.84 11.89
N TYR A 76 0.80 10.23 11.63
CA TYR A 76 1.00 9.33 10.49
C TYR A 76 0.07 8.12 10.51
N THR A 77 -0.06 7.45 11.66
CA THR A 77 -0.94 6.29 11.79
C THR A 77 -2.41 6.65 11.59
N GLU A 78 -2.83 7.82 12.07
CA GLU A 78 -4.18 8.33 11.89
C GLU A 78 -4.45 8.63 10.42
N LEU A 79 -3.59 9.41 9.75
CA LEU A 79 -3.72 9.75 8.33
C LEU A 79 -3.73 8.50 7.44
N ARG A 80 -2.87 7.52 7.74
CA ARG A 80 -2.84 6.24 7.02
C ARG A 80 -4.12 5.44 7.21
N THR A 81 -4.66 5.41 8.42
CA THR A 81 -5.92 4.72 8.71
C THR A 81 -7.09 5.39 7.98
N GLN A 82 -7.14 6.72 7.98
CA GLN A 82 -8.15 7.49 7.24
C GLN A 82 -8.08 7.20 5.73
N PHE A 83 -6.86 7.18 5.16
CA PHE A 83 -6.66 6.84 3.75
C PHE A 83 -7.19 5.44 3.40
N GLU A 84 -6.87 4.43 4.20
CA GLU A 84 -7.34 3.06 3.94
C GLU A 84 -8.85 2.94 4.10
N GLN A 85 -9.46 3.62 5.08
CA GLN A 85 -10.92 3.66 5.24
C GLN A 85 -11.61 4.33 4.05
N LEU A 86 -11.11 5.48 3.60
CA LEU A 86 -11.63 6.19 2.43
C LEU A 86 -11.51 5.35 1.16
N LYS A 87 -10.35 4.70 0.96
CA LYS A 87 -10.12 3.80 -0.17
C LYS A 87 -11.06 2.59 -0.13
N ALA A 88 -11.25 1.98 1.04
CA ALA A 88 -12.18 0.86 1.20
C ALA A 88 -13.63 1.27 0.92
N LYS A 89 -14.04 2.47 1.36
CA LYS A 89 -15.37 3.02 1.08
C LYS A 89 -15.57 3.25 -0.42
N ALA A 90 -14.62 3.88 -1.11
CA ALA A 90 -14.68 4.10 -2.55
C ALA A 90 -14.73 2.78 -3.34
N ALA A 91 -13.95 1.78 -2.93
CA ALA A 91 -13.98 0.45 -3.54
C ALA A 91 -15.34 -0.26 -3.34
N ALA A 92 -15.93 -0.12 -2.15
CA ALA A 92 -17.25 -0.69 -1.86
C ALA A 92 -18.37 0.00 -2.66
N GLU A 93 -18.30 1.31 -2.85
CA GLU A 93 -19.23 2.07 -3.69
C GLU A 93 -19.14 1.63 -5.16
N HIS A 94 -17.93 1.47 -5.71
CA HIS A 94 -17.74 0.93 -7.06
C HIS A 94 -18.28 -0.48 -7.21
N ALA A 95 -17.99 -1.39 -6.28
CA ALA A 95 -18.50 -2.76 -6.31
C ALA A 95 -20.04 -2.81 -6.21
N ALA A 96 -20.65 -1.90 -5.43
CA ALA A 96 -22.10 -1.78 -5.34
C ALA A 96 -22.72 -1.24 -6.65
N ALA A 97 -22.09 -0.27 -7.30
CA ALA A 97 -22.52 0.27 -8.58
C ALA A 97 -22.45 -0.79 -9.69
N GLU A 98 -21.34 -1.53 -9.81
CA GLU A 98 -21.21 -2.64 -10.75
C GLU A 98 -22.28 -3.71 -10.52
N ARG A 99 -22.56 -4.04 -9.25
CA ARG A 99 -23.63 -4.97 -8.89
C ARG A 99 -25.02 -4.46 -9.30
N ALA A 100 -25.29 -3.16 -9.15
CA ALA A 100 -26.54 -2.56 -9.56
C ALA A 100 -26.73 -2.58 -11.08
N ASP A 101 -25.66 -2.30 -11.85
CA ASP A 101 -25.66 -2.39 -13.31
C ASP A 101 -25.89 -3.81 -13.81
N LEU A 102 -25.33 -4.82 -13.13
CA LEU A 102 -25.58 -6.23 -13.46
C LEU A 102 -27.03 -6.66 -13.18
N ILE A 103 -27.65 -6.13 -12.13
CA ILE A 103 -29.05 -6.44 -11.77
C ILE A 103 -30.03 -5.76 -12.74
N THR A 104 -29.76 -4.52 -13.14
CA THR A 104 -30.59 -3.80 -14.11
C THR A 104 -30.40 -4.33 -15.53
N GLY A 105 -29.17 -4.66 -15.92
CA GLY A 105 -28.86 -5.30 -17.21
C GLY A 105 -29.44 -6.70 -17.38
N ALA A 106 -29.58 -7.47 -16.28
CA ALA A 106 -30.26 -8.76 -16.31
C ALA A 106 -31.77 -8.64 -16.58
N SER A 107 -32.40 -7.49 -16.27
CA SER A 107 -33.83 -7.29 -16.48
C SER A 107 -34.21 -6.93 -17.93
N THR A 108 -33.25 -6.51 -18.76
CA THR A 108 -33.47 -6.14 -20.18
C THR A 108 -32.84 -7.10 -21.18
N SER A 109 -32.01 -8.06 -20.74
CA SER A 109 -31.33 -9.02 -21.63
C SER A 109 -31.71 -10.49 -21.43
N SER A 110 -32.57 -10.83 -20.46
CA SER A 110 -33.17 -12.17 -20.40
C SER A 110 -34.45 -12.22 -21.24
N SER A 111 -34.32 -12.21 -22.57
CA SER A 111 -35.33 -12.91 -23.39
C SER A 111 -35.25 -14.38 -22.95
N ALA A 112 -36.24 -14.82 -22.17
CA ALA A 112 -36.31 -16.14 -21.55
C ALA A 112 -36.42 -17.32 -22.56
N SER A 113 -36.13 -17.08 -23.84
CA SER A 113 -36.24 -18.02 -24.94
C SER A 113 -34.93 -18.72 -25.33
N ASP A 114 -33.75 -18.23 -24.93
CA ASP A 114 -32.48 -18.76 -25.49
C ASP A 114 -31.83 -19.89 -24.67
N ALA A 115 -32.07 -19.97 -23.36
CA ALA A 115 -31.47 -21.00 -22.51
C ALA A 115 -32.02 -22.42 -22.75
N ARG A 116 -33.14 -22.58 -23.49
CA ARG A 116 -33.74 -23.90 -23.80
C ARG A 116 -33.25 -24.55 -25.09
N ARG A 117 -32.48 -23.86 -25.94
CA ARG A 117 -32.04 -24.43 -27.23
C ARG A 117 -30.70 -25.17 -27.17
N ARG A 118 -30.02 -25.19 -26.02
CA ARG A 118 -28.68 -25.80 -25.88
C ARG A 118 -28.68 -27.29 -25.55
N PHE A 119 -29.82 -27.89 -25.20
CA PHE A 119 -29.95 -29.32 -24.88
C PHE A 119 -31.05 -29.98 -25.72
N GLN A 120 -30.82 -30.15 -27.02
CA GLN A 120 -31.56 -31.15 -27.80
C GLN A 120 -30.58 -31.93 -28.67
N THR A 121 -30.05 -33.00 -28.08
CA THR A 121 -29.19 -33.98 -28.73
C THR A 121 -30.04 -35.06 -29.38
N THR A 122 -30.23 -35.00 -30.70
CA THR A 122 -30.53 -36.18 -31.55
C THR A 122 -30.25 -35.86 -33.01
N PRO A 123 -29.40 -36.65 -33.70
CA PRO A 123 -29.55 -36.88 -35.12
C PRO A 123 -29.91 -38.37 -35.34
N ALA A 124 -31.07 -38.63 -35.93
CA ALA A 124 -31.37 -39.91 -36.56
C ALA A 124 -31.96 -39.63 -37.95
N GLU A 125 -31.48 -40.40 -38.92
CA GLU A 125 -31.49 -40.19 -40.36
C GLU A 125 -32.87 -40.08 -41.03
N SER A 126 -32.91 -39.22 -42.04
CA SER A 126 -33.50 -39.34 -43.38
C SER A 126 -34.64 -40.35 -43.63
N THR A 127 -35.72 -39.89 -44.28
CA THR A 127 -35.99 -40.07 -45.73
C THR A 127 -37.45 -39.74 -46.03
N LEU A 128 -37.76 -38.58 -46.64
CA LEU A 128 -39.03 -38.37 -47.34
C LEU A 128 -38.94 -37.21 -48.36
N HIS A 129 -39.65 -37.41 -49.46
CA HIS A 129 -39.58 -36.77 -50.78
C HIS A 129 -40.02 -35.28 -50.81
N PRO A 130 -39.51 -34.42 -51.74
CA PRO A 130 -39.69 -32.95 -51.69
C PRO A 130 -41.07 -32.40 -52.12
N GLY A 131 -42.10 -33.24 -52.24
CA GLY A 131 -43.32 -32.90 -52.99
C GLY A 131 -44.59 -32.57 -52.19
N LEU A 132 -44.63 -32.74 -50.86
CA LEU A 132 -45.88 -32.68 -50.09
C LEU A 132 -45.70 -32.02 -48.70
N ARG A 133 -45.13 -30.82 -48.64
CA ARG A 133 -45.05 -30.07 -47.37
C ARG A 133 -45.95 -28.82 -47.44
N PRO A 134 -46.96 -28.68 -46.56
CA PRO A 134 -47.82 -27.51 -46.52
C PRO A 134 -47.07 -26.32 -45.91
N GLN A 135 -47.42 -25.13 -46.43
CA GLN A 135 -46.93 -23.81 -46.09
C GLN A 135 -46.83 -23.57 -44.57
N GLY A 136 -45.61 -23.33 -44.07
CA GLY A 136 -45.41 -22.88 -42.69
C GLY A 136 -43.96 -22.99 -42.25
N ASP A 137 -43.38 -21.84 -41.90
CA ASP A 137 -42.10 -21.66 -41.20
C ASP A 137 -40.80 -21.92 -41.97
N GLN A 138 -40.30 -20.85 -42.59
CA GLN A 138 -38.90 -20.71 -42.97
C GLN A 138 -38.07 -20.35 -41.72
N HIS A 139 -37.61 -21.35 -40.98
CA HIS A 139 -36.52 -21.18 -40.03
C HIS A 139 -35.21 -21.57 -40.72
N ALA A 140 -34.30 -20.61 -40.85
CA ALA A 140 -32.98 -20.80 -41.46
C ALA A 140 -32.02 -21.49 -40.47
N GLU A 141 -31.53 -22.68 -40.83
CA GLU A 141 -30.66 -23.55 -40.00
C GLU A 141 -29.15 -23.24 -40.09
N SER A 142 -28.73 -22.01 -40.43
CA SER A 142 -27.29 -21.73 -40.58
C SER A 142 -26.87 -20.35 -40.04
N PRO A 143 -25.92 -20.26 -39.08
CA PRO A 143 -25.40 -19.01 -38.52
C PRO A 143 -24.59 -18.13 -39.51
N PHE A 144 -24.27 -18.62 -40.71
CA PHE A 144 -23.46 -17.94 -41.71
C PHE A 144 -24.21 -17.55 -43.00
N ARG A 145 -25.51 -17.83 -43.11
CA ARG A 145 -26.30 -17.41 -44.27
C ARG A 145 -27.01 -16.10 -43.95
N GLY A 146 -26.43 -15.00 -44.41
CA GLY A 146 -27.03 -13.67 -44.28
C GLY A 146 -28.40 -13.60 -44.98
N PRO A 147 -29.40 -12.90 -44.40
CA PRO A 147 -30.69 -12.72 -45.03
C PRO A 147 -30.56 -11.81 -46.27
N SER A 148 -31.38 -12.11 -47.26
CA SER A 148 -31.68 -11.27 -48.42
C SER A 148 -31.87 -9.80 -48.03
N PRO A 149 -31.50 -8.84 -48.90
CA PRO A 149 -31.52 -7.42 -48.58
C PRO A 149 -32.97 -6.95 -48.37
N GLN A 150 -33.39 -6.87 -47.10
CA GLN A 150 -34.62 -6.19 -46.69
C GLN A 150 -34.27 -4.73 -46.33
N PRO A 151 -34.84 -3.73 -47.02
CA PRO A 151 -34.53 -2.32 -46.79
C PRO A 151 -35.13 -1.87 -45.46
N GLY A 152 -34.29 -1.66 -44.44
CA GLY A 152 -34.74 -1.10 -43.15
C GLY A 152 -33.92 -1.44 -41.90
N PHE A 153 -32.99 -2.41 -41.96
CA PHE A 153 -32.26 -2.89 -40.76
C PHE A 153 -30.74 -2.58 -40.73
N GLY A 154 -30.23 -1.73 -41.64
CA GLY A 154 -28.79 -1.40 -41.73
C GLY A 154 -28.26 -0.55 -40.56
N THR A 155 -29.12 0.24 -39.93
CA THR A 155 -28.75 1.20 -38.87
C THR A 155 -28.26 0.52 -37.58
N THR A 156 -28.78 -0.65 -37.23
CA THR A 156 -28.40 -1.35 -35.99
C THR A 156 -27.02 -1.99 -36.06
N ARG A 157 -26.57 -2.41 -37.26
CA ARG A 157 -25.25 -3.03 -37.45
C ARG A 157 -24.12 -1.99 -37.50
N GLU A 158 -24.34 -0.88 -38.20
CA GLU A 158 -23.37 0.21 -38.27
C GLU A 158 -23.17 0.89 -36.91
N GLN A 159 -24.25 1.10 -36.14
CA GLN A 159 -24.16 1.63 -34.78
C GLN A 159 -23.35 0.72 -33.85
N HIS A 160 -23.47 -0.60 -34.00
CA HIS A 160 -22.70 -1.55 -33.19
C HIS A 160 -21.20 -1.48 -33.51
N ALA A 161 -20.83 -1.44 -34.79
CA ALA A 161 -19.43 -1.34 -35.22
C ALA A 161 -18.75 -0.03 -34.77
N LEU A 162 -19.48 1.10 -34.81
CA LEU A 162 -18.96 2.38 -34.34
C LEU A 162 -18.77 2.41 -32.81
N HIS A 163 -19.69 1.77 -32.07
CA HIS A 163 -19.59 1.66 -30.63
C HIS A 163 -18.42 0.74 -30.21
N GLU A 164 -18.21 -0.38 -30.90
CA GLU A 164 -17.04 -1.25 -30.70
C GLU A 164 -15.73 -0.50 -30.95
N HIS A 165 -15.63 0.25 -32.05
CA HIS A 165 -14.42 1.00 -32.37
C HIS A 165 -14.11 2.08 -31.32
N THR A 166 -15.15 2.78 -30.84
CA THR A 166 -15.02 3.80 -29.80
C THR A 166 -14.66 3.18 -28.45
N PHE A 167 -15.25 2.03 -28.13
CA PHE A 167 -14.93 1.26 -26.93
C PHE A 167 -13.48 0.76 -26.94
N ILE A 168 -12.99 0.25 -28.08
CA ILE A 168 -11.61 -0.22 -28.24
C ILE A 168 -10.61 0.93 -28.04
N GLN A 169 -10.84 2.08 -28.67
CA GLN A 169 -9.96 3.25 -28.54
C GLN A 169 -9.92 3.82 -27.12
N ASN A 170 -11.08 3.92 -26.47
CA ASN A 170 -11.16 4.34 -25.08
C ASN A 170 -10.51 3.32 -24.13
N THR A 171 -10.62 2.03 -24.44
CA THR A 171 -9.98 0.98 -23.64
C THR A 171 -8.47 1.00 -23.79
N GLU A 172 -7.96 1.17 -25.02
CA GLU A 172 -6.51 1.23 -25.27
C GLU A 172 -5.87 2.40 -24.50
N SER A 173 -6.44 3.60 -24.59
CA SER A 173 -5.94 4.77 -23.86
C SER A 173 -5.97 4.59 -22.34
N LYS A 174 -7.01 3.94 -21.79
CA LYS A 174 -7.09 3.63 -20.35
C LYS A 174 -6.10 2.55 -19.92
N LEU A 175 -5.86 1.55 -20.78
CA LEU A 175 -4.86 0.52 -20.52
C LEU A 175 -3.45 1.09 -20.48
N ASP A 176 -3.12 2.00 -21.40
CA ASP A 176 -1.82 2.68 -21.43
C ASP A 176 -1.61 3.55 -20.18
N GLU A 177 -2.63 4.29 -19.75
CA GLU A 177 -2.61 5.05 -18.49
C GLU A 177 -2.35 4.14 -17.28
N PHE A 178 -3.07 3.01 -17.18
CA PHE A 178 -2.85 2.05 -16.10
C PHE A 178 -1.50 1.35 -16.17
N LEU A 179 -0.96 1.11 -17.38
CA LEU A 179 0.35 0.52 -17.56
C LEU A 179 1.45 1.50 -17.14
N ALA A 180 1.31 2.78 -17.50
CA ALA A 180 2.22 3.85 -17.08
C ALA A 180 2.18 4.01 -15.55
N GLN A 181 0.99 4.06 -14.96
CA GLN A 181 0.81 4.12 -13.51
C GLN A 181 1.37 2.87 -12.81
N GLY A 182 1.11 1.68 -13.36
CA GLY A 182 1.63 0.41 -12.84
C GLY A 182 3.16 0.36 -12.87
N ARG A 183 3.78 0.92 -13.91
CA ARG A 183 5.23 1.04 -14.03
C ARG A 183 5.81 1.97 -12.97
N GLU A 184 5.20 3.12 -12.74
CA GLU A 184 5.61 4.07 -11.70
C GLU A 184 5.48 3.48 -10.29
N VAL A 185 4.40 2.75 -10.02
CA VAL A 185 4.20 2.06 -8.74
C VAL A 185 5.24 0.96 -8.53
N LEU A 186 5.54 0.16 -9.56
CA LEU A 186 6.56 -0.89 -9.49
C LEU A 186 7.96 -0.31 -9.27
N ASP A 187 8.27 0.83 -9.89
CA ASP A 187 9.56 1.52 -9.68
C ASP A 187 9.67 2.06 -8.26
N ASN A 188 8.60 2.67 -7.73
CA ASN A 188 8.52 3.07 -6.34
C ASN A 188 8.69 1.88 -5.36
N LEU A 189 8.08 0.73 -5.64
CA LEU A 189 8.24 -0.48 -4.83
C LEU A 189 9.68 -1.02 -4.89
N ARG A 190 10.30 -0.97 -6.07
CA ARG A 190 11.70 -1.36 -6.28
C ARG A 190 12.65 -0.45 -5.48
N ASP A 191 12.39 0.85 -5.47
CA ASP A 191 13.15 1.83 -4.70
C ASP A 191 12.95 1.65 -3.19
N GLN A 192 11.71 1.39 -2.76
CA GLN A 192 11.39 1.04 -1.37
C GLN A 192 12.16 -0.21 -0.91
N ARG A 193 12.32 -1.22 -1.77
CA ARG A 193 13.12 -2.41 -1.46
C ARG A 193 14.59 -2.08 -1.22
N ASN A 194 15.16 -1.19 -2.02
CA ASN A 194 16.56 -0.76 -1.85
C ASN A 194 16.75 0.04 -0.56
N ILE A 195 15.76 0.85 -0.18
CA ILE A 195 15.75 1.59 1.08
C ILE A 195 15.66 0.62 2.27
N LEU A 196 14.76 -0.36 2.22
CA LEU A 196 14.60 -1.35 3.30
C LEU A 196 15.88 -2.17 3.52
N LYS A 197 16.59 -2.52 2.43
CA LYS A 197 17.93 -3.14 2.52
C LYS A 197 18.93 -2.21 3.20
N GLY A 198 18.90 -0.91 2.90
CA GLY A 198 19.72 0.09 3.58
C GLY A 198 19.41 0.21 5.08
N THR A 199 18.14 0.23 5.45
CA THR A 199 17.69 0.26 6.85
C THR A 199 18.07 -1.02 7.59
N HIS A 200 17.87 -2.20 6.99
CA HIS A 200 18.27 -3.48 7.55
C HIS A 200 19.78 -3.53 7.82
N ARG A 201 20.59 -3.03 6.87
CA ARG A 201 22.04 -2.94 7.03
C ARG A 201 22.42 -2.02 8.19
N ARG A 202 21.79 -0.84 8.28
CA ARG A 202 21.98 0.09 9.41
C ARG A 202 21.53 -0.50 10.75
N LEU A 203 20.49 -1.33 10.75
CA LEU A 203 19.99 -1.99 11.95
C LEU A 203 20.94 -3.09 12.41
N LEU A 204 21.49 -3.88 11.49
CA LEU A 204 22.57 -4.83 11.77
C LEU A 204 23.83 -4.12 12.30
N ASP A 205 24.22 -3.01 11.68
CA ASP A 205 25.36 -2.19 12.12
C ASP A 205 25.09 -1.61 13.53
N ALA A 206 23.88 -1.14 13.79
CA ALA A 206 23.46 -0.67 15.11
C ALA A 206 23.40 -1.80 16.14
N ALA A 207 22.95 -3.00 15.77
CA ALA A 207 22.93 -4.16 16.63
C ALA A 207 24.36 -4.62 16.99
N ASN A 208 25.28 -4.59 16.03
CA ASN A 208 26.71 -4.85 16.27
C ASN A 208 27.32 -3.80 17.21
N THR A 209 26.99 -2.51 17.04
CA THR A 209 27.52 -1.46 17.92
C THR A 209 26.86 -1.44 19.30
N LEU A 210 25.59 -1.83 19.43
CA LEU A 210 24.91 -2.07 20.71
C LEU A 210 25.46 -3.31 21.43
N GLY A 211 25.85 -4.36 20.70
CA GLY A 211 26.57 -5.51 21.23
C GLY A 211 27.91 -5.10 21.83
N LEU A 212 28.70 -4.31 21.09
CA LEU A 212 29.94 -3.69 21.57
C LEU A 212 29.69 -2.73 22.76
N SER A 213 28.58 -1.99 22.76
CA SER A 213 28.20 -1.11 23.88
C SER A 213 27.89 -1.89 25.16
N ARG A 214 27.34 -3.11 25.05
CA ARG A 214 27.14 -3.98 26.23
C ARG A 214 28.46 -4.42 26.83
N ASP A 215 29.48 -4.70 26.01
CA ASP A 215 30.84 -4.97 26.50
C ASP A 215 31.48 -3.73 27.14
N VAL A 216 31.25 -2.53 26.59
CA VAL A 216 31.67 -1.26 27.19
C VAL A 216 30.94 -1.00 28.53
N ILE A 217 29.63 -1.29 28.62
CA ILE A 217 28.85 -1.21 29.86
C ILE A 217 29.45 -2.13 30.93
N GLY A 218 29.81 -3.35 30.57
CA GLY A 218 30.44 -4.31 31.48
C GLY A 218 31.86 -3.88 31.90
N TRP A 219 32.61 -3.23 31.00
CA TRP A 219 33.91 -2.65 31.32
C TRP A 219 33.80 -1.50 32.35
N ILE A 220 32.76 -0.66 32.24
CA ILE A 220 32.46 0.40 33.21
C ILE A 220 32.10 -0.19 34.59
N GLU A 221 31.28 -1.24 34.62
CA GLU A 221 30.89 -1.89 35.87
C GLU A 221 32.08 -2.54 36.58
N ARG A 222 33.00 -3.18 35.82
CA ARG A 222 34.26 -3.71 36.36
C ARG A 222 35.14 -2.64 37.00
N ARG A 223 35.22 -1.44 36.42
CA ARG A 223 35.99 -0.33 36.99
C ARG A 223 35.51 0.07 38.39
N SER A 224 34.19 0.08 38.61
CA SER A 224 33.60 0.36 39.93
C SER A 224 33.96 -0.73 40.95
N THR A 225 33.90 -2.00 40.55
CA THR A 225 34.31 -3.10 41.45
C THR A 225 35.80 -3.07 41.76
N GLN A 226 36.65 -2.72 40.79
CA GLN A 226 38.09 -2.60 40.99
C GLN A 226 38.43 -1.45 41.94
N ASP A 227 37.72 -0.32 41.86
CA ASP A 227 37.90 0.82 42.75
C ASP A 227 37.58 0.45 44.22
N TRP A 228 36.54 -0.37 44.44
CA TRP A 228 36.22 -0.90 45.77
C TRP A 228 37.34 -1.77 46.35
N TYR A 229 37.97 -2.62 45.53
CA TYR A 229 39.12 -3.42 45.97
C TYR A 229 40.34 -2.55 46.30
N ILE A 230 40.62 -1.50 45.51
CA ILE A 230 41.72 -0.57 45.78
C ILE A 230 41.48 0.17 47.10
N PHE A 231 40.25 0.62 47.35
CA PHE A 231 39.86 1.25 48.61
C PHE A 231 40.04 0.31 49.80
N LEU A 232 39.59 -0.94 49.70
CA LEU A 232 39.70 -1.93 50.78
C LEU A 232 41.16 -2.27 51.08
N ALA A 233 42.00 -2.42 50.04
CA ALA A 233 43.43 -2.66 50.20
C ALA A 233 44.13 -1.47 50.89
N GLY A 234 43.78 -0.24 50.51
CA GLY A 234 44.28 0.97 51.16
C GLY A 234 43.89 1.04 52.64
N ALA A 235 42.63 0.73 52.98
CA ALA A 235 42.15 0.70 54.35
C ALA A 235 42.85 -0.38 55.21
N ALA A 236 43.10 -1.56 54.65
CA ALA A 236 43.83 -2.61 55.36
C ALA A 236 45.30 -2.21 55.60
N PHE A 237 45.94 -1.57 54.62
CA PHE A 237 47.32 -1.10 54.76
C PHE A 237 47.47 -0.03 55.84
N THR A 238 46.53 0.93 55.91
CA THR A 238 46.58 1.96 56.96
C THR A 238 46.38 1.36 58.35
N LEU A 239 45.44 0.42 58.52
CA LEU A 239 45.27 -0.32 59.78
C LEU A 239 46.52 -1.11 60.17
N PHE A 240 47.18 -1.75 59.21
CA PHE A 240 48.44 -2.47 59.45
C PHE A 240 49.55 -1.53 59.94
N CYS A 241 49.70 -0.35 59.33
CA CYS A 241 50.65 0.67 59.79
C CYS A 241 50.35 1.13 61.23
N PHE A 242 49.08 1.37 61.57
CA PHE A 242 48.67 1.70 62.94
C PHE A 242 49.01 0.59 63.94
N TYR A 243 48.78 -0.67 63.56
CA TYR A 243 49.13 -1.82 64.39
C TYR A 243 50.64 -1.90 64.66
N LEU A 244 51.47 -1.67 63.64
CA LEU A 244 52.93 -1.66 63.80
C LEU A 244 53.41 -0.54 64.73
N ILE A 245 52.82 0.66 64.61
CA ILE A 245 53.13 1.77 65.53
C ILE A 245 52.76 1.38 66.96
N TRP A 246 51.57 0.85 67.18
CA TRP A 246 51.13 0.41 68.51
C TRP A 246 52.03 -0.68 69.09
N ARG A 247 52.49 -1.64 68.28
CA ARG A 247 53.35 -2.75 68.70
C ARG A 247 54.80 -2.35 68.98
N TYR A 248 55.29 -1.29 68.34
CA TYR A 248 56.67 -0.82 68.45
C TYR A 248 56.83 0.26 69.53
N PHE A 249 55.82 1.11 69.74
CA PHE A 249 55.82 2.17 70.76
C PHE A 249 55.05 1.81 72.05
N GLY A 250 54.32 0.68 72.07
CA GLY A 250 53.71 0.08 73.26
C GLY A 250 54.39 -1.23 73.61
#